data_AF-A0A3D5EIN5-F1
#
_entry.id   AF-A0A3D5EIN5-F1
#
_cell.length_a   1.000
_cell.length_b   1.000
_cell.length_c   1.000
_cell.angle_alpha   90.00
_cell.angle_beta   90.00
_cell.angle_gamma   90.00
#
_symmetry.space_group_name_H-M   'P 1'
#
loop_
_entity.id
_entity.type
_entity.pdbx_description
1 polymer ?
#
loop_
_entity_poly.entity_id
_entity_poly.type
_entity_poly.pdbx_seq_one_letter_code
_entity_poly.pdbx_strand_id
1 'polypeptide(L)'
;MFKTLIVVDNNEQRIAQNFENVITFDTYLRDYPKHNEPKTRILNLCDTGQYLSKGYYCSLLAEARKHQVLPSVKTINALRSDEHSTRHKALAGGTVFFGHTDQEQQSKATKVLFSQYPAPILVCDEQGVVKQGTIASLDDAGFTEFVKQLSSFTESVWRIHDKKRRYRWDMAILVDHQEKVPPSDKDAITKFIKAAAKHGIYAQALTFDEITNIAQFDALFIRQTTAIDHPTYRLASKAQSLGLVVIDDAESILRCCNKVYLHDAFNYQKVPSLKTHVVADTNEETIESLEANFSYPLVLKM
;
A
#
# COMPACT_ATOMS: atom_id res chain seq x y z
N MET A 1 14.28 5.31 0.59
CA MET A 1 13.91 6.19 1.71
C MET A 1 13.32 7.52 1.25
N PHE A 2 12.08 7.80 1.66
CA PHE A 2 11.38 9.06 1.39
C PHE A 2 11.78 10.16 2.39
N LYS A 3 12.02 11.39 1.92
CA LYS A 3 12.01 12.58 2.77
C LYS A 3 10.56 12.92 3.08
N THR A 4 10.14 12.80 4.33
CA THR A 4 8.78 13.19 4.73
C THR A 4 8.74 14.67 5.09
N LEU A 5 7.86 15.41 4.43
CA LEU A 5 7.52 16.80 4.74
C LEU A 5 6.11 16.82 5.33
N ILE A 6 5.96 17.46 6.48
CA ILE A 6 4.66 17.71 7.09
C ILE A 6 4.23 19.11 6.63
N VAL A 7 3.19 19.17 5.82
CA VAL A 7 2.71 20.42 5.23
C VAL A 7 1.48 20.90 5.99
N VAL A 8 1.52 22.13 6.47
CA VAL A 8 0.45 22.78 7.25
C VAL A 8 0.04 24.11 6.60
N ASP A 9 -1.13 24.63 6.97
CA ASP A 9 -1.59 25.94 6.48
C ASP A 9 -0.79 27.09 7.12
N ASN A 10 -1.18 27.45 8.35
CA ASN A 10 -0.65 28.60 9.08
C ASN A 10 -0.23 28.24 10.53
N ASN A 11 -0.44 26.99 10.97
CA ASN A 11 -0.21 26.53 12.35
C ASN A 11 1.12 25.76 12.51
N GLU A 12 2.18 26.23 11.87
CA GLU A 12 3.50 25.58 11.94
C GLU A 12 4.00 25.42 13.36
N GLN A 13 3.76 26.40 14.24
CA GLN A 13 4.35 26.46 15.57
C GLN A 13 3.90 25.33 16.50
N ARG A 14 2.64 24.88 16.42
CA ARG A 14 2.11 23.85 17.33
C ARG A 14 2.65 22.45 16.99
N ILE A 15 2.90 22.19 15.70
CA ILE A 15 3.45 20.91 15.22
C ILE A 15 4.99 20.94 15.22
N ALA A 16 5.60 22.07 14.85
CA ALA A 16 7.06 22.22 14.78
C ALA A 16 7.76 22.05 16.13
N GLN A 17 7.03 22.17 17.26
CA GLN A 17 7.55 21.82 18.59
C GLN A 17 7.96 20.35 18.72
N ASN A 18 7.31 19.46 17.97
CA ASN A 18 7.49 18.01 18.07
C ASN A 18 8.15 17.40 16.82
N PHE A 19 8.24 18.13 15.71
CA PHE A 19 8.71 17.60 14.42
C PHE A 19 9.59 18.61 13.67
N GLU A 20 10.72 18.15 13.12
CA GLU A 20 11.70 19.00 12.44
C GLU A 20 11.35 19.33 10.97
N ASN A 21 10.61 18.47 10.27
CA ASN A 21 10.31 18.61 8.84
C ASN A 21 8.93 19.22 8.56
N VAL A 22 8.53 20.20 9.37
CA VAL A 22 7.25 20.92 9.22
C VAL A 22 7.47 22.16 8.34
N ILE A 23 6.66 22.30 7.30
CA ILE A 23 6.69 23.46 6.39
C ILE A 23 5.28 23.95 6.11
N THR A 24 5.13 25.23 5.78
CA THR A 24 3.84 25.75 5.29
C THR A 24 3.58 25.32 3.85
N PHE A 25 2.30 25.32 3.44
CA PHE A 25 1.93 25.13 2.04
C PHE A 25 2.62 26.14 1.11
N ASP A 26 2.74 27.40 1.52
CA ASP A 26 3.40 28.45 0.71
C ASP A 26 4.90 28.15 0.51
N THR A 27 5.56 27.63 1.54
CA THR A 27 6.96 27.16 1.45
C THR A 27 7.07 25.95 0.52
N TYR A 28 6.14 25.00 0.62
CA TYR A 28 6.12 23.84 -0.26
C TYR A 28 5.86 24.22 -1.74
N LEU A 29 4.97 25.18 -1.98
CA LEU A 29 4.66 25.68 -3.31
C LEU A 29 5.88 26.33 -3.97
N ARG A 30 6.58 27.18 -3.20
CA ARG A 30 7.73 27.98 -3.67
C ARG A 30 9.01 27.16 -3.84
N ASP A 31 9.32 26.31 -2.85
CA ASP A 31 10.65 25.71 -2.75
C ASP A 31 10.75 24.34 -3.44
N TYR A 32 9.64 23.74 -3.86
CA TYR A 32 9.60 22.41 -4.49
C TYR A 32 8.94 22.47 -5.88
N PRO A 33 9.26 21.56 -6.80
CA PRO A 33 10.23 20.47 -6.66
C PRO A 33 11.68 20.99 -6.66
N LYS A 34 12.59 20.28 -5.99
CA LYS A 34 14.02 20.63 -5.97
C LYS A 34 14.80 19.77 -6.97
N HIS A 35 15.83 20.36 -7.58
CA HIS A 35 16.75 19.60 -8.43
C HIS A 35 17.44 18.49 -7.62
N ASN A 36 17.43 17.26 -8.15
CA ASN A 36 17.92 16.06 -7.46
C ASN A 36 17.30 15.81 -6.07
N GLU A 37 16.03 16.16 -5.87
CA GLU A 37 15.37 15.82 -4.61
C GLU A 37 15.27 14.31 -4.40
N PRO A 38 15.45 13.84 -3.15
CA PRO A 38 15.12 12.46 -2.83
C PRO A 38 13.62 12.24 -3.05
N LYS A 39 13.20 10.97 -3.15
CA LYS A 39 11.77 10.64 -3.13
C LYS A 39 11.12 11.36 -1.94
N THR A 40 10.07 12.14 -2.17
CA THR A 40 9.46 12.96 -1.14
C THR A 40 8.06 12.46 -0.81
N ARG A 41 7.75 12.38 0.48
CA ARG A 41 6.41 12.10 1.00
C ARG A 41 5.87 13.37 1.63
N ILE A 42 4.62 13.69 1.33
CA ILE A 42 3.89 14.81 1.88
C ILE A 42 2.85 14.26 2.85
N LEU A 43 2.97 14.62 4.13
CA LEU A 43 1.87 14.50 5.08
C LEU A 43 1.14 15.84 5.06
N ASN A 44 0.03 15.86 4.32
CA ASN A 44 -0.78 17.04 4.15
C ASN A 44 -1.75 17.15 5.34
N LEU A 45 -1.43 18.07 6.25
CA LEU A 45 -2.21 18.40 7.44
C LEU A 45 -2.98 19.72 7.28
N CYS A 46 -2.96 20.31 6.07
CA CYS A 46 -3.77 21.45 5.71
C CYS A 46 -5.27 21.12 5.72
N ASP A 47 -6.09 22.14 5.90
CA ASP A 47 -7.54 22.06 5.75
C ASP A 47 -7.91 21.81 4.27
N THR A 48 -8.72 20.77 4.05
CA THR A 48 -9.21 20.32 2.74
C THR A 48 -10.72 20.49 2.57
N GLY A 49 -11.41 21.08 3.56
CA GLY A 49 -12.87 21.17 3.62
C GLY A 49 -13.48 21.93 2.43
N GLN A 50 -12.77 22.91 1.89
CA GLN A 50 -13.20 23.68 0.71
C GLN A 50 -12.55 23.19 -0.57
N TYR A 51 -13.30 23.20 -1.69
CA TYR A 51 -12.74 22.84 -3.01
C TYR A 51 -11.72 23.90 -3.39
N LEU A 52 -10.56 23.48 -3.92
CA LEU A 52 -9.46 24.40 -4.25
C LEU A 52 -8.89 25.17 -3.04
N SER A 53 -9.06 24.65 -1.82
CA SER A 53 -8.33 25.10 -0.64
C SER A 53 -6.82 24.84 -0.77
N LYS A 54 -6.02 25.47 0.11
CA LYS A 54 -4.57 25.19 0.20
C LYS A 54 -4.29 23.70 0.39
N GLY A 55 -5.05 23.01 1.25
CA GLY A 55 -4.90 21.58 1.44
C GLY A 55 -5.27 20.76 0.21
N TYR A 56 -6.32 21.14 -0.53
CA TYR A 56 -6.64 20.49 -1.80
C TYR A 56 -5.49 20.62 -2.81
N TYR A 57 -4.98 21.84 -3.00
CA TYR A 57 -3.86 22.11 -3.90
C TYR A 57 -2.56 21.44 -3.44
N CYS A 58 -2.34 21.29 -2.14
CA CYS A 58 -1.17 20.58 -1.60
C CYS A 58 -1.11 19.14 -2.12
N SER A 59 -2.20 18.38 -2.00
CA SER A 59 -2.24 17.02 -2.52
C SER A 59 -2.18 16.95 -4.04
N LEU A 60 -2.86 17.87 -4.74
CA LEU A 60 -2.83 17.94 -6.20
C LEU A 60 -1.41 18.19 -6.73
N LEU A 61 -0.69 19.17 -6.17
CA LEU A 61 0.68 19.50 -6.56
C LEU A 61 1.65 18.39 -6.17
N ALA A 62 1.46 17.76 -5.01
CA ALA A 62 2.28 16.63 -4.60
C ALA A 62 2.19 15.47 -5.60
N GLU A 63 0.98 15.07 -6.00
CA GLU A 63 0.79 14.01 -7.00
C GLU A 63 1.37 14.41 -8.36
N ALA A 64 1.14 15.64 -8.81
CA ALA A 64 1.70 16.15 -10.08
C ALA A 64 3.25 16.16 -10.08
N ARG A 65 3.87 16.39 -8.90
CA ARG A 65 5.32 16.34 -8.69
C ARG A 65 5.85 14.92 -8.42
N LYS A 66 5.00 13.90 -8.48
CA LYS A 66 5.33 12.50 -8.13
C LYS A 66 5.80 12.33 -6.68
N HIS A 67 5.42 13.25 -5.80
CA HIS A 67 5.54 13.05 -4.38
C HIS A 67 4.42 12.12 -3.91
N GLN A 68 4.74 11.19 -3.02
CA GLN A 68 3.70 10.46 -2.33
C GLN A 68 2.98 11.40 -1.39
N VAL A 69 1.65 11.37 -1.34
CA VAL A 69 0.91 12.27 -0.45
C VAL A 69 -0.17 11.54 0.33
N LEU A 70 -0.36 11.95 1.57
CA LEU A 70 -1.42 11.51 2.46
C LEU A 70 -2.13 12.75 3.04
N PRO A 71 -3.44 12.94 2.80
CA PRO A 71 -4.31 12.14 1.93
C PRO A 71 -4.09 12.44 0.43
N SER A 72 -4.42 11.49 -0.44
CA SER A 72 -4.46 11.68 -1.90
C SER A 72 -5.62 12.58 -2.32
N VAL A 73 -5.57 13.18 -3.52
CA VAL A 73 -6.69 13.96 -4.08
C VAL A 73 -7.93 13.07 -4.24
N LYS A 74 -7.72 11.82 -4.65
CA LYS A 74 -8.78 10.81 -4.73
C LYS A 74 -9.45 10.61 -3.36
N THR A 75 -8.67 10.49 -2.29
CA THR A 75 -9.19 10.34 -0.93
C THR A 75 -9.95 11.59 -0.48
N ILE A 76 -9.42 12.78 -0.75
CA ILE A 76 -10.09 14.05 -0.43
C ILE A 76 -11.44 14.14 -1.14
N ASN A 77 -11.51 13.83 -2.44
CA ASN A 77 -12.76 13.85 -3.19
C ASN A 77 -13.75 12.80 -2.67
N ALA A 78 -13.27 11.59 -2.33
CA ALA A 78 -14.11 10.53 -1.81
C ALA A 78 -14.72 10.87 -0.44
N LEU A 79 -13.96 11.53 0.45
CA LEU A 79 -14.44 11.99 1.76
C LEU A 79 -15.38 13.20 1.69
N ARG A 80 -15.50 13.84 0.53
CA ARG A 80 -16.39 14.99 0.29
C ARG A 80 -17.67 14.65 -0.43
N SER A 81 -17.67 13.56 -1.21
CA SER A 81 -18.85 13.15 -1.95
C SER A 81 -19.85 12.50 -0.99
N ASP A 82 -21.03 13.12 -0.85
CA ASP A 82 -22.13 12.57 -0.07
C ASP A 82 -22.63 11.23 -0.65
N GLU A 83 -22.46 11.01 -1.96
CA GLU A 83 -22.89 9.80 -2.67
C GLU A 83 -22.11 8.54 -2.25
N HIS A 84 -20.95 8.69 -1.61
CA HIS A 84 -20.09 7.59 -1.16
C HIS A 84 -19.87 7.55 0.36
N SER A 85 -20.69 8.28 1.13
CA SER A 85 -20.64 8.31 2.59
C SER A 85 -20.82 6.92 3.20
N THR A 86 -19.71 6.18 3.31
CA THR A 86 -19.67 4.85 3.89
C THR A 86 -19.90 5.01 5.38
N ARG A 87 -20.93 4.35 5.92
CA ARG A 87 -21.30 4.50 7.33
C ARG A 87 -20.53 3.49 8.18
N HIS A 88 -19.67 3.98 9.05
CA HIS A 88 -18.92 3.19 10.02
C HIS A 88 -19.55 3.32 11.41
N LYS A 89 -20.70 2.67 11.61
CA LYS A 89 -21.46 2.74 12.89
C LYS A 89 -20.63 2.36 14.13
N ALA A 90 -19.67 1.44 13.97
CA ALA A 90 -18.78 1.03 15.06
C ALA A 90 -17.88 2.16 15.57
N LEU A 91 -17.73 3.24 14.79
CA LEU A 91 -16.89 4.40 15.07
C LEU A 91 -17.71 5.69 15.26
N ALA A 92 -19.04 5.59 15.37
CA ALA A 92 -19.93 6.75 15.47
C ALA A 92 -19.53 7.68 16.63
N GLY A 93 -19.48 8.98 16.35
CA GLY A 93 -19.07 10.02 17.30
C GLY A 93 -17.57 10.02 17.64
N GLY A 94 -16.74 9.22 16.94
CA GLY A 94 -15.31 9.08 17.21
C GLY A 94 -14.41 9.84 16.23
N THR A 95 -13.19 10.12 16.68
CA THR A 95 -12.08 10.60 15.83
C THR A 95 -11.03 9.51 15.69
N VAL A 96 -10.53 9.30 14.48
CA VAL A 96 -9.50 8.32 14.16
C VAL A 96 -8.27 9.05 13.62
N PHE A 97 -7.11 8.79 14.23
CA PHE A 97 -5.83 9.37 13.85
C PHE A 97 -4.97 8.30 13.20
N PHE A 98 -4.62 8.46 11.92
CA PHE A 98 -3.77 7.50 11.19
C PHE A 98 -4.19 6.03 11.35
N GLY A 99 -5.50 5.77 11.38
CA GLY A 99 -6.06 4.42 11.57
C GLY A 99 -6.01 3.88 13.01
N HIS A 100 -5.82 4.75 13.99
CA HIS A 100 -5.81 4.42 15.42
C HIS A 100 -6.85 5.25 16.19
N THR A 101 -7.32 4.69 17.30
CA THR A 101 -8.22 5.30 18.28
C THR A 101 -7.83 4.79 19.67
N ASP A 102 -8.24 5.48 20.73
CA ASP A 102 -7.97 5.09 22.11
C ASP A 102 -8.74 3.82 22.54
N GLN A 103 -9.81 3.48 21.82
CA GLN A 103 -10.68 2.34 22.14
C GLN A 103 -10.19 1.06 21.44
N GLU A 104 -9.60 0.14 22.22
CA GLU A 104 -9.06 -1.13 21.69
C GLU A 104 -10.10 -1.97 20.93
N GLN A 105 -11.36 -1.93 21.38
CA GLN A 105 -12.49 -2.63 20.75
C GLN A 105 -12.75 -2.18 19.30
N GLN A 106 -12.33 -0.97 18.93
CA GLN A 106 -12.53 -0.36 17.62
C GLN A 106 -11.32 -0.53 16.68
N SER A 107 -10.24 -1.20 17.12
CA SER A 107 -8.99 -1.35 16.36
C SER A 107 -9.18 -1.99 14.97
N LYS A 108 -10.05 -3.01 14.84
CA LYS A 108 -10.34 -3.62 13.53
C LYS A 108 -11.09 -2.65 12.60
N ALA A 109 -12.09 -1.94 13.13
CA ALA A 109 -12.89 -1.01 12.35
C ALA A 109 -12.07 0.20 11.87
N THR A 110 -11.18 0.71 12.71
CA THR A 110 -10.28 1.84 12.36
C THR A 110 -9.26 1.47 11.29
N LYS A 111 -8.69 0.25 11.33
CA LYS A 111 -7.81 -0.25 10.25
C LYS A 111 -8.51 -0.36 8.90
N VAL A 112 -9.72 -0.93 8.88
CA VAL A 112 -10.54 -1.02 7.66
C VAL A 112 -10.86 0.38 7.14
N LEU A 113 -11.28 1.28 8.02
CA LEU A 113 -11.60 2.66 7.66
C LEU A 113 -10.40 3.38 7.04
N PHE A 114 -9.22 3.30 7.66
CA PHE A 114 -8.01 3.95 7.16
C PHE A 114 -7.50 3.33 5.85
N SER A 115 -7.66 2.02 5.66
CA SER A 115 -7.35 1.37 4.39
C SER A 115 -8.23 1.88 3.24
N GLN A 116 -9.51 2.15 3.53
CA GLN A 116 -10.47 2.70 2.58
C GLN A 116 -10.26 4.20 2.32
N TYR A 117 -10.03 4.98 3.38
CA TYR A 117 -9.80 6.42 3.34
C TYR A 117 -8.49 6.80 4.04
N PRO A 118 -7.33 6.64 3.37
CA PRO A 118 -6.05 7.01 3.97
C PRO A 118 -5.97 8.53 4.20
N ALA A 119 -6.23 8.98 5.42
CA ALA A 119 -6.16 10.38 5.81
C ALA A 119 -5.63 10.52 7.26
N PRO A 120 -4.91 11.62 7.58
CA PRO A 120 -4.35 11.85 8.91
C PRO A 120 -5.38 11.87 10.04
N ILE A 121 -6.50 12.53 9.80
CA ILE A 121 -7.59 12.72 10.76
C ILE A 121 -8.90 12.39 10.05
N LEU A 122 -9.64 11.43 10.59
CA LEU A 122 -10.99 11.09 10.16
C LEU A 122 -11.94 11.29 11.33
N VAL A 123 -13.04 11.99 11.09
CA VAL A 123 -14.10 12.22 12.09
C VAL A 123 -15.34 11.50 11.63
N CYS A 124 -15.92 10.69 12.51
CA CYS A 124 -17.18 10.01 12.28
C CYS A 124 -18.27 10.73 13.07
N ASP A 125 -19.33 11.18 12.40
CA ASP A 125 -20.50 11.74 13.12
C ASP A 125 -21.29 10.65 13.87
N GLU A 126 -22.33 11.04 14.60
CA GLU A 126 -23.18 10.12 15.37
C GLU A 126 -23.90 9.09 14.47
N GLN A 127 -24.09 9.41 13.19
CA GLN A 127 -24.68 8.54 12.18
C GLN A 127 -23.63 7.62 11.53
N GLY A 128 -22.35 7.78 11.88
CA GLY A 128 -21.21 7.03 11.37
C GLY A 128 -20.73 7.49 10.00
N VAL A 129 -21.16 8.66 9.51
CA VAL A 129 -20.64 9.25 8.27
C VAL A 129 -19.25 9.79 8.52
N VAL A 130 -18.32 9.39 7.65
CA VAL A 130 -16.91 9.74 7.78
C VAL A 130 -16.60 11.00 6.99
N LYS A 131 -15.93 11.94 7.64
CA LYS A 131 -15.39 13.16 7.03
C LYS A 131 -13.92 13.31 7.38
N GLN A 132 -13.21 14.08 6.57
CA GLN A 132 -11.85 14.47 6.93
C GLN A 132 -11.89 15.51 8.06
N GLY A 133 -11.12 15.28 9.12
CA GLY A 133 -10.95 16.24 10.21
C GLY A 133 -9.78 17.20 9.97
N THR A 134 -9.70 18.25 10.79
CA THR A 134 -8.60 19.22 10.75
C THR A 134 -7.93 19.32 12.12
N ILE A 135 -6.68 19.78 12.16
CA ILE A 135 -5.97 20.01 13.43
C ILE A 135 -6.65 21.12 14.22
N ALA A 136 -7.22 22.12 13.54
CA ALA A 136 -7.87 23.26 14.16
C ALA A 136 -9.13 22.87 14.96
N SER A 137 -9.78 21.74 14.62
CA SER A 137 -10.95 21.24 15.34
C SER A 137 -10.62 20.35 16.56
N LEU A 138 -9.35 20.09 16.84
CA LEU A 138 -8.93 19.26 17.97
C LEU A 138 -8.81 20.09 19.25
N ASP A 139 -9.33 19.55 20.35
CA ASP A 139 -9.04 20.02 21.70
C ASP A 139 -7.63 19.61 22.14
N ASP A 140 -7.20 20.00 23.33
CA ASP A 140 -5.83 19.73 23.80
C ASP A 140 -5.56 18.23 24.01
N ALA A 141 -6.58 17.48 24.45
CA ALA A 141 -6.49 16.03 24.61
C ALA A 141 -6.35 15.33 23.25
N GLY A 142 -7.24 15.64 22.30
CA GLY A 142 -7.20 15.10 20.94
C GLY A 142 -5.94 15.52 20.19
N PHE A 143 -5.43 16.74 20.41
CA PHE A 143 -4.16 17.18 19.84
C PHE A 143 -2.98 16.39 20.40
N THR A 144 -2.97 16.10 21.70
CA THR A 144 -1.91 15.28 22.34
C THR A 144 -1.89 13.87 21.77
N GLU A 145 -3.06 13.24 21.64
CA GLU A 145 -3.16 11.92 21.02
C GLU A 145 -2.79 11.96 19.53
N PHE A 146 -3.21 13.00 18.81
CA PHE A 146 -2.79 13.20 17.42
C PHE A 146 -1.27 13.29 17.28
N VAL A 147 -0.57 14.07 18.12
CA VAL A 147 0.90 14.17 18.10
C VAL A 147 1.54 12.83 18.41
N LYS A 148 1.00 12.06 19.37
CA LYS A 148 1.48 10.71 19.68
C LYS A 148 1.31 9.75 18.50
N GLN A 149 0.15 9.77 17.84
CA GLN A 149 -0.10 8.91 16.68
C GLN A 149 0.67 9.37 15.43
N LEU A 150 0.84 10.68 15.23
CA LEU A 150 1.71 11.22 14.20
C LEU A 150 3.17 10.84 14.46
N SER A 151 3.61 10.86 15.72
CA SER A 151 4.93 10.36 16.13
C SER A 151 5.03 8.88 15.86
N SER A 152 4.07 8.04 16.23
CA SER A 152 4.09 6.60 15.89
C SER A 152 4.06 6.35 14.37
N PHE A 153 3.29 7.12 13.62
CA PHE A 153 3.18 7.02 12.16
C PHE A 153 4.44 7.51 11.45
N THR A 154 5.09 8.54 11.98
CA THR A 154 6.38 9.01 11.52
C THR A 154 7.47 8.07 12.05
N GLU A 155 7.64 7.79 13.33
CA GLU A 155 8.58 6.81 13.92
C GLU A 155 8.48 5.38 13.37
N SER A 156 7.32 4.84 13.02
CA SER A 156 7.26 3.56 12.28
C SER A 156 7.90 3.66 10.89
N VAL A 157 7.95 4.87 10.34
CA VAL A 157 8.66 5.27 9.12
C VAL A 157 10.08 5.85 9.44
N TRP A 158 10.36 6.29 10.66
CA TRP A 158 11.51 7.12 11.07
C TRP A 158 12.43 6.46 12.11
N ARG A 159 12.10 5.29 12.66
CA ARG A 159 13.01 4.37 13.39
C ARG A 159 14.06 3.71 12.48
N ILE A 160 14.48 4.45 11.45
CA ILE A 160 15.70 4.23 10.70
C ILE A 160 16.75 5.30 11.07
N HIS A 161 16.48 6.19 12.02
CA HIS A 161 17.46 7.20 12.44
C HIS A 161 17.91 7.02 13.88
N ASP A 162 18.84 6.06 14.06
CA ASP A 162 20.08 6.39 14.81
C ASP A 162 21.30 5.50 14.49
N LYS A 163 21.31 4.84 13.31
CA LYS A 163 22.55 4.24 12.79
C LYS A 163 22.78 4.74 11.38
N LYS A 164 23.80 5.59 11.24
CA LYS A 164 24.46 5.98 9.98
C LYS A 164 24.23 4.93 8.87
N ARG A 165 23.39 5.33 7.91
CA ARG A 165 22.89 4.63 6.70
C ARG A 165 23.67 3.38 6.28
N ARG A 166 23.09 2.19 6.51
CA ARG A 166 23.49 0.94 5.82
C ARG A 166 22.62 0.63 4.60
N TYR A 167 21.42 1.22 4.51
CA TYR A 167 20.43 0.91 3.47
C TYR A 167 19.87 2.19 2.82
N ARG A 168 19.68 2.17 1.49
CA ARG A 168 19.17 3.23 0.61
C ARG A 168 17.69 3.05 0.25
N TRP A 169 17.21 1.80 0.22
CA TRP A 169 15.87 1.42 -0.25
C TRP A 169 15.14 0.60 0.79
N ASP A 170 13.81 0.66 0.78
CA ASP A 170 12.94 -0.10 1.69
C ASP A 170 12.10 -1.13 0.91
N MET A 171 12.06 -2.38 1.37
CA MET A 171 11.31 -3.45 0.69
C MET A 171 10.43 -4.23 1.67
N ALA A 172 9.16 -4.38 1.33
CA ALA A 172 8.29 -5.35 1.99
C ALA A 172 8.41 -6.71 1.30
N ILE A 173 8.68 -7.76 2.07
CA ILE A 173 8.56 -9.15 1.64
C ILE A 173 7.24 -9.67 2.23
N LEU A 174 6.21 -9.81 1.40
CA LEU A 174 4.92 -10.32 1.84
C LEU A 174 5.03 -11.81 2.16
N VAL A 175 4.63 -12.21 3.35
CA VAL A 175 4.61 -13.61 3.82
C VAL A 175 3.30 -13.90 4.52
N ASP A 176 2.92 -15.18 4.57
CA ASP A 176 1.84 -15.66 5.43
C ASP A 176 2.40 -16.74 6.37
N HIS A 177 2.41 -16.45 7.67
CA HIS A 177 2.94 -17.35 8.69
C HIS A 177 2.03 -18.57 8.93
N GLN A 178 0.78 -18.53 8.48
CA GLN A 178 -0.19 -19.61 8.62
C GLN A 178 -0.33 -20.45 7.35
N GLU A 179 0.32 -20.05 6.25
CA GLU A 179 0.31 -20.80 5.00
C GLU A 179 1.04 -22.15 5.17
N LYS A 180 0.36 -23.25 4.84
CA LYS A 180 0.90 -24.61 5.03
C LYS A 180 2.05 -24.93 4.10
N VAL A 181 1.99 -24.43 2.87
CA VAL A 181 2.98 -24.69 1.81
C VAL A 181 3.39 -23.34 1.20
N PRO A 182 4.13 -22.52 1.96
CA PRO A 182 4.52 -21.20 1.48
C PRO A 182 5.54 -21.34 0.33
N PRO A 183 5.58 -20.38 -0.62
CA PRO A 183 6.58 -20.36 -1.69
C PRO A 183 8.02 -20.30 -1.19
N SER A 184 8.24 -19.92 0.07
CA SER A 184 9.55 -19.83 0.70
C SER A 184 9.45 -20.12 2.19
N ASP A 185 10.38 -20.92 2.71
CA ASP A 185 10.50 -21.19 4.14
C ASP A 185 11.20 -20.04 4.90
N LYS A 186 11.24 -20.13 6.24
CA LYS A 186 11.85 -19.10 7.10
C LYS A 186 13.33 -18.87 6.80
N ASP A 187 14.06 -19.90 6.40
CA ASP A 187 15.49 -19.79 6.08
C ASP A 187 15.70 -19.05 4.76
N ALA A 188 14.86 -19.31 3.75
CA ALA A 188 14.84 -18.59 2.49
C ALA A 188 14.51 -17.12 2.69
N ILE A 189 13.49 -16.79 3.49
CA ILE A 189 13.16 -15.40 3.84
C ILE A 189 14.34 -14.71 4.52
N THR A 190 14.99 -15.39 5.47
CA THR A 190 16.20 -14.86 6.14
C THR A 190 17.34 -14.62 5.14
N LYS A 191 17.53 -15.51 4.16
CA LYS A 191 18.52 -15.33 3.08
C LYS A 191 18.17 -14.15 2.18
N PHE A 192 16.90 -13.95 1.82
CA PHE A 192 16.47 -12.78 1.05
C PHE A 192 16.77 -11.47 1.78
N ILE A 193 16.43 -11.38 3.07
CA ILE A 193 16.72 -10.19 3.88
C ILE A 193 18.23 -9.93 3.95
N LYS A 194 19.04 -10.97 4.17
CA LYS A 194 20.51 -10.86 4.16
C LYS A 194 21.05 -10.43 2.80
N ALA A 195 20.50 -10.92 1.69
CA ALA A 195 20.91 -10.54 0.35
C ALA A 195 20.54 -9.09 0.04
N ALA A 196 19.30 -8.68 0.32
CA ALA A 196 18.81 -7.31 0.19
C ALA A 196 19.72 -6.33 0.96
N ALA A 197 20.09 -6.68 2.19
CA ALA A 197 20.99 -5.89 3.02
C ALA A 197 22.37 -5.64 2.37
N LYS A 198 22.94 -6.62 1.67
CA LYS A 198 24.22 -6.44 0.94
C LYS A 198 24.12 -5.43 -0.19
N HIS A 199 22.92 -5.21 -0.73
CA HIS A 199 22.63 -4.24 -1.79
C HIS A 199 22.08 -2.91 -1.27
N GLY A 200 22.18 -2.66 0.04
CA GLY A 200 21.64 -1.42 0.60
C GLY A 200 20.11 -1.40 0.61
N ILE A 201 19.44 -2.54 0.70
CA ILE A 201 17.98 -2.62 0.78
C ILE A 201 17.59 -3.11 2.17
N TYR A 202 16.79 -2.33 2.89
CA TYR A 202 16.18 -2.70 4.14
C TYR A 202 14.90 -3.50 3.85
N ALA A 203 15.03 -4.83 3.90
CA ALA A 203 13.93 -5.74 3.64
C ALA A 203 13.30 -6.25 4.93
N GLN A 204 11.97 -6.25 5.00
CA GLN A 204 11.20 -6.73 6.14
C GLN A 204 10.16 -7.75 5.68
N ALA A 205 10.11 -8.90 6.36
CA ALA A 205 9.03 -9.86 6.14
C ALA A 205 7.79 -9.39 6.90
N LEU A 206 6.67 -9.21 6.19
CA LEU A 206 5.44 -8.65 6.73
C LEU A 206 4.25 -9.46 6.21
N THR A 207 3.25 -9.65 7.06
CA THR A 207 1.93 -10.18 6.69
C THR A 207 1.07 -9.09 6.05
N PHE A 208 -0.03 -9.50 5.43
CA PHE A 208 -0.96 -8.57 4.79
C PHE A 208 -1.49 -7.51 5.78
N ASP A 209 -1.77 -7.90 7.03
CA ASP A 209 -2.30 -7.02 8.08
C ASP A 209 -1.27 -6.03 8.65
N GLU A 210 0.02 -6.37 8.56
CA GLU A 210 1.13 -5.50 8.98
C GLU A 210 1.45 -4.44 7.92
N ILE A 211 1.08 -4.68 6.66
CA ILE A 211 1.22 -3.71 5.57
C ILE A 211 0.04 -2.73 5.62
N THR A 212 0.10 -1.77 6.54
CA THR A 212 -0.91 -0.71 6.69
C THR A 212 -0.93 0.25 5.50
N ASN A 213 0.24 0.60 4.97
CA ASN A 213 0.39 1.46 3.80
C ASN A 213 1.53 0.97 2.90
N ILE A 214 1.20 0.24 1.84
CA ILE A 214 2.19 -0.27 0.89
C ILE A 214 3.02 0.83 0.24
N ALA A 215 2.50 2.05 0.11
CA ALA A 215 3.24 3.19 -0.44
C ALA A 215 4.51 3.50 0.37
N GLN A 216 4.61 3.03 1.62
CA GLN A 216 5.76 3.33 2.44
C GLN A 216 7.07 2.67 1.98
N PHE A 217 6.97 1.61 1.18
CA PHE A 217 8.09 0.87 0.66
C PHE A 217 8.50 1.35 -0.73
N ASP A 218 9.76 1.14 -1.09
CA ASP A 218 10.26 1.32 -2.45
C ASP A 218 9.97 0.09 -3.33
N ALA A 219 9.86 -1.08 -2.72
CA ALA A 219 9.60 -2.35 -3.40
C ALA A 219 8.70 -3.31 -2.61
N LEU A 220 8.02 -4.19 -3.34
CA LEU A 220 7.23 -5.30 -2.82
C LEU A 220 7.75 -6.61 -3.42
N PHE A 221 7.96 -7.63 -2.60
CA PHE A 221 8.34 -8.98 -3.01
C PHE A 221 7.35 -9.99 -2.42
N ILE A 222 6.62 -10.74 -3.24
CA ILE A 222 5.48 -11.54 -2.77
C ILE A 222 5.89 -12.99 -2.54
N ARG A 223 6.11 -13.42 -1.29
CA ARG A 223 6.42 -14.81 -0.91
C ARG A 223 5.25 -15.49 -0.21
N GLN A 224 4.07 -15.29 -0.78
CA GLN A 224 2.80 -15.94 -0.45
C GLN A 224 2.17 -16.46 -1.75
N THR A 225 1.31 -17.48 -1.70
CA THR A 225 0.58 -17.96 -2.88
C THR A 225 -0.11 -16.83 -3.66
N THR A 226 0.04 -16.88 -4.99
CA THR A 226 -0.56 -15.91 -5.92
C THR A 226 -1.67 -16.54 -6.72
N ALA A 227 -2.81 -15.85 -6.81
CA ALA A 227 -3.92 -16.20 -7.69
C ALA A 227 -4.64 -14.92 -8.15
N ILE A 228 -5.40 -15.02 -9.25
CA ILE A 228 -6.09 -13.88 -9.87
C ILE A 228 -7.13 -13.29 -8.91
N ASP A 229 -7.97 -14.14 -8.31
CA ASP A 229 -8.91 -13.72 -7.25
C ASP A 229 -8.28 -13.93 -5.87
N HIS A 230 -7.24 -13.14 -5.56
CA HIS A 230 -6.53 -13.24 -4.29
C HIS A 230 -6.03 -11.87 -3.80
N PRO A 231 -5.91 -11.63 -2.48
CA PRO A 231 -5.35 -10.40 -1.93
C PRO A 231 -3.96 -10.05 -2.47
N THR A 232 -3.12 -11.06 -2.78
CA THR A 232 -1.77 -10.84 -3.33
C THR A 232 -1.79 -10.16 -4.68
N TYR A 233 -2.70 -10.53 -5.59
CA TYR A 233 -2.86 -9.85 -6.88
C TYR A 233 -3.29 -8.38 -6.70
N ARG A 234 -4.30 -8.13 -5.85
CA ARG A 234 -4.76 -6.76 -5.56
C ARG A 234 -3.66 -5.88 -4.97
N LEU A 235 -2.85 -6.44 -4.07
CA LEU A 235 -1.72 -5.72 -3.49
C LEU A 235 -0.63 -5.44 -4.53
N ALA A 236 -0.29 -6.42 -5.38
CA ALA A 236 0.65 -6.24 -6.48
C ALA A 236 0.20 -5.11 -7.42
N SER A 237 -1.06 -5.12 -7.87
CA SER A 237 -1.62 -4.07 -8.73
C SER A 237 -1.60 -2.70 -8.05
N LYS A 238 -1.99 -2.64 -6.76
CA LYS A 238 -1.94 -1.40 -5.98
C LYS A 238 -0.51 -0.87 -5.86
N ALA A 239 0.45 -1.72 -5.52
CA ALA A 239 1.86 -1.35 -5.42
C ALA A 239 2.42 -0.83 -6.75
N GLN A 240 2.15 -1.50 -7.87
CA GLN A 240 2.55 -1.03 -9.20
C GLN A 240 1.93 0.33 -9.55
N SER A 241 0.64 0.52 -9.27
CA SER A 241 -0.03 1.82 -9.52
C SER A 241 0.56 2.98 -8.71
N LEU A 242 1.16 2.66 -7.56
CA LEU A 242 1.84 3.62 -6.68
C LEU A 242 3.33 3.80 -7.03
N GLY A 243 3.80 3.14 -8.10
CA GLY A 243 5.17 3.27 -8.62
C GLY A 243 6.21 2.47 -7.85
N LEU A 244 5.81 1.45 -7.09
CA LEU A 244 6.74 0.54 -6.44
C LEU A 244 7.35 -0.43 -7.45
N VAL A 245 8.59 -0.87 -7.18
CA VAL A 245 9.15 -2.04 -7.84
C VAL A 245 8.48 -3.27 -7.26
N VAL A 246 7.76 -4.03 -8.08
CA VAL A 246 7.09 -5.26 -7.63
C VAL A 246 7.78 -6.46 -8.23
N ILE A 247 8.30 -7.33 -7.37
CA ILE A 247 8.76 -8.67 -7.72
C ILE A 247 7.55 -9.59 -7.55
N ASP A 248 7.28 -10.40 -8.57
CA ASP A 248 6.02 -11.12 -8.77
C ASP A 248 4.85 -10.15 -9.04
N ASP A 249 5.02 -9.35 -10.09
CA ASP A 249 4.10 -8.30 -10.46
C ASP A 249 2.73 -8.82 -10.95
N ALA A 250 1.71 -7.94 -10.99
CA ALA A 250 0.34 -8.35 -11.28
C ALA A 250 0.19 -8.95 -12.69
N GLU A 251 0.94 -8.46 -13.68
CA GLU A 251 0.89 -8.99 -15.03
C GLU A 251 1.48 -10.40 -15.09
N SER A 252 2.61 -10.61 -14.40
CA SER A 252 3.21 -11.94 -14.24
C SER A 252 2.26 -12.92 -13.53
N ILE A 253 1.58 -12.49 -12.46
CA ILE A 253 0.58 -13.32 -11.76
C ILE A 253 -0.55 -13.73 -12.73
N LEU A 254 -1.14 -12.76 -13.44
CA LEU A 254 -2.24 -13.01 -14.38
C LEU A 254 -1.84 -14.03 -15.46
N ARG A 255 -0.66 -13.84 -16.07
CA ARG A 255 -0.15 -14.71 -17.13
C ARG A 255 0.24 -16.09 -16.61
N CYS A 256 0.93 -16.17 -15.47
CA CYS A 256 1.44 -17.43 -14.94
C CYS A 256 0.36 -18.33 -14.32
N CYS A 257 -0.72 -17.73 -13.82
CA CYS A 257 -1.90 -18.48 -13.35
C CYS A 257 -2.70 -19.10 -14.51
N ASN A 258 -2.57 -18.59 -15.74
CA ASN A 258 -3.25 -19.14 -16.91
C ASN A 258 -2.35 -20.17 -17.63
N LYS A 259 -2.60 -21.46 -17.40
CA LYS A 259 -1.80 -22.55 -17.97
C LYS A 259 -1.97 -22.71 -19.48
N VAL A 260 -3.14 -22.38 -20.00
CA VAL A 260 -3.40 -22.33 -21.46
C VAL A 260 -2.51 -21.26 -22.09
N TYR A 261 -2.53 -20.04 -21.53
CA TYR A 261 -1.70 -18.94 -22.01
C TYR A 261 -0.20 -19.27 -21.96
N LEU A 262 0.28 -19.88 -20.86
CA LEU A 262 1.69 -20.27 -20.74
C LEU A 262 2.11 -21.30 -21.80
N HIS A 263 1.26 -22.29 -22.05
CA HIS A 263 1.51 -23.29 -23.09
C HIS A 263 1.64 -22.64 -24.47
N ASP A 264 0.70 -21.76 -24.81
CA ASP A 264 0.72 -21.02 -26.07
C ASP A 264 1.97 -20.14 -26.18
N ALA A 265 2.29 -19.38 -25.13
CA ALA A 265 3.47 -18.52 -25.09
C ALA A 265 4.78 -19.31 -25.29
N PHE A 266 4.91 -20.49 -24.68
CA PHE A 266 6.08 -21.35 -24.87
C PHE A 266 6.19 -21.85 -26.30
N ASN A 267 5.08 -22.30 -26.89
CA ASN A 267 5.05 -22.75 -28.28
C ASN A 267 5.44 -21.62 -29.26
N TYR A 268 4.85 -20.43 -29.10
CA TYR A 268 5.17 -19.28 -29.95
C TYR A 268 6.64 -18.85 -29.86
N GLN A 269 7.21 -18.89 -28.65
CA GLN A 269 8.61 -18.52 -28.41
C GLN A 269 9.59 -19.69 -28.59
N LYS A 270 9.11 -20.86 -29.03
CA LYS A 270 9.90 -22.09 -29.21
C LYS A 270 10.67 -22.50 -27.95
N VAL A 271 10.08 -22.25 -26.78
CA VAL A 271 10.59 -22.74 -25.50
C VAL A 271 10.17 -24.21 -25.37
N PRO A 272 11.13 -25.15 -25.15
CA PRO A 272 10.78 -26.55 -25.00
C PRO A 272 9.80 -26.78 -23.85
N SER A 273 8.69 -27.46 -24.13
CA SER A 273 7.68 -27.85 -23.16
C SER A 273 7.17 -29.26 -23.44
N LEU A 274 6.49 -29.86 -22.45
CA LEU A 274 5.81 -31.13 -22.67
C LEU A 274 4.71 -30.97 -23.72
N LYS A 275 4.48 -32.00 -24.53
CA LYS A 275 3.32 -32.08 -25.42
C LYS A 275 2.08 -31.89 -24.54
N THR A 276 1.30 -30.85 -24.83
CA THR A 276 0.11 -30.49 -24.06
C THR A 276 -1.02 -30.23 -25.05
N HIS A 277 -2.23 -30.66 -24.71
CA HIS A 277 -3.42 -30.37 -25.48
C HIS A 277 -4.43 -29.66 -24.58
N VAL A 278 -4.99 -28.56 -25.07
CA VAL A 278 -6.01 -27.80 -24.36
C VAL A 278 -7.36 -28.36 -24.78
N VAL A 279 -8.15 -28.78 -23.79
CA VAL A 279 -9.49 -29.35 -24.01
C VAL A 279 -10.53 -28.46 -23.34
N ALA A 280 -11.67 -28.30 -24.00
CA ALA A 280 -12.79 -27.50 -23.51
C ALA A 280 -14.02 -28.34 -23.15
N ASP A 281 -13.99 -29.64 -23.45
CA ASP A 281 -15.08 -30.59 -23.29
C ASP A 281 -14.58 -31.99 -22.94
N THR A 282 -15.51 -32.92 -22.76
CA THR A 282 -15.25 -34.30 -22.30
C THR A 282 -15.99 -35.33 -23.18
N ASN A 283 -16.18 -35.00 -24.45
CA ASN A 283 -16.98 -35.82 -25.37
C ASN A 283 -16.18 -37.06 -25.82
N GLU A 284 -16.87 -38.12 -26.26
CA GLU A 284 -16.20 -39.37 -26.69
C GLU A 284 -15.16 -39.12 -27.78
N GLU A 285 -15.47 -38.31 -28.80
CA GLU A 285 -14.53 -37.94 -29.87
C GLU A 285 -13.25 -37.28 -29.34
N THR A 286 -13.38 -36.38 -28.34
CA THR A 286 -12.26 -35.70 -27.71
C THR A 286 -11.39 -36.70 -26.93
N ILE A 287 -12.02 -37.63 -26.21
CA ILE A 287 -11.32 -38.66 -25.44
C ILE A 287 -10.56 -39.60 -26.39
N GLU A 288 -11.21 -40.13 -27.42
CA GLU A 288 -10.58 -41.01 -28.43
C GLU A 288 -9.38 -40.32 -29.10
N SER A 289 -9.53 -39.04 -29.44
CA SER A 289 -8.44 -38.23 -30.00
C SER A 289 -7.27 -38.09 -29.03
N LEU A 290 -7.52 -37.87 -27.73
CA LEU A 290 -6.47 -37.81 -26.72
C LEU A 290 -5.73 -39.15 -26.58
N GLU A 291 -6.46 -40.27 -26.54
CA GLU A 291 -5.88 -41.62 -26.44
C GLU A 291 -5.03 -41.99 -27.66
N ALA A 292 -5.46 -41.59 -28.85
CA ALA A 292 -4.67 -41.80 -30.07
C ALA A 292 -3.39 -40.95 -30.11
N ASN A 293 -3.39 -39.77 -29.48
CA ASN A 293 -2.30 -38.79 -29.57
C ASN A 293 -1.32 -38.82 -28.38
N PHE A 294 -1.70 -39.41 -27.25
CA PHE A 294 -0.91 -39.44 -26.02
C PHE A 294 -0.74 -40.86 -25.50
N SER A 295 0.36 -41.09 -24.78
CA SER A 295 0.59 -42.35 -24.07
C SER A 295 0.30 -42.20 -22.58
N TYR A 296 -0.11 -43.30 -21.94
CA TYR A 296 -0.33 -43.31 -20.51
C TYR A 296 0.98 -43.40 -19.71
N PRO A 297 1.05 -42.76 -18.53
CA PRO A 297 -0.02 -41.97 -17.89
C PRO A 297 -0.17 -40.54 -18.46
N LEU A 298 -1.41 -40.08 -18.61
CA LEU A 298 -1.73 -38.68 -18.91
C LEU A 298 -1.89 -37.87 -17.62
N VAL A 299 -1.44 -36.62 -17.62
CA VAL A 299 -1.64 -35.68 -16.51
C VAL A 299 -2.70 -34.67 -16.90
N LEU A 300 -3.83 -34.68 -16.18
CA LEU A 300 -4.88 -33.68 -16.32
C LEU A 300 -4.68 -32.55 -15.30
N LYS A 301 -4.82 -31.30 -15.76
CA LYS A 301 -4.82 -30.11 -14.90
C LYS A 301 -5.99 -29.21 -15.27
N MET A 302 -6.82 -28.91 -14.28
CA MET A 302 -7.92 -27.95 -14.37
C MET A 302 -7.49 -26.58 -13.86
#